data_AF-C3NDZ5-F1
#
_entry.id   AF-C3NDZ5-F1
#
_cell.length_a   1.000
_cell.length_b   1.000
_cell.length_c   1.000
_cell.angle_alpha   90.00
_cell.angle_beta   90.00
_cell.angle_gamma   90.00
#
_symmetry.space_group_name_H-M   'P 1'
#
loop_
_entity.id
_entity.type
_entity.pdbx_description
1 polymer ?
#
loop_
_entity_poly.entity_id
_entity_poly.type
_entity_poly.pdbx_seq_one_letter_code
_entity_poly.pdbx_strand_id
1 'polypeptide(L)'
;MKLKEVTEGKVRIFVPDPKEYMIEGKFDPSWAPVFYNPKMTFNRDLSVIVVSLLKPKIILDALSATGIRGIRYYVESWKSEQLILNDKNSTAASLIQINVKNNGIENAKIYNKDANALLYEIKSEYIDIDPFGSPVPFILSSVNATIRNGIVAFTATDLSPLEGSSRTSCRRKYDAINYKLSSSKELGLRILIGKIIREAATLEKTVHPLFSFYADYYYRLFAIVESGARKADENINKNLKYFGECPRCGFQTFVDENCKTKCPICGENFIIIGPLYIGPLHNMEFLKRMIDTYSDFNYLSSFNRIQKLLNVIEKEAKYKSVFYNISKLASKLKVSAIPPIDSILECLGDASKTHFAPTGIRTDKGYEEIIRCVKSLR
;
A
#
# COMPACT_ATOMS: atom_id res chain seq x y z
N MET A 1 -1.33 -7.26 33.33
CA MET A 1 -1.48 -7.91 32.01
C MET A 1 -0.47 -9.02 31.89
N LYS A 2 -0.90 -10.26 31.62
CA LYS A 2 0.02 -11.37 31.34
C LYS A 2 0.65 -11.18 29.96
N LEU A 3 1.96 -11.34 29.89
CA LEU A 3 2.72 -11.20 28.66
C LEU A 3 3.15 -12.57 28.13
N LYS A 4 3.21 -12.69 26.82
CA LYS A 4 3.79 -13.82 26.10
C LYS A 4 4.92 -13.31 25.21
N GLU A 5 6.07 -13.97 25.27
CA GLU A 5 7.14 -13.70 24.31
C GLU A 5 6.81 -14.31 22.94
N VAL A 6 7.05 -13.54 21.89
CA VAL A 6 6.89 -13.93 20.49
C VAL A 6 8.16 -13.53 19.75
N THR A 7 8.64 -14.42 18.88
CA THR A 7 9.73 -14.13 17.95
C THR A 7 9.14 -13.85 16.57
N GLU A 8 9.57 -12.77 15.93
CA GLU A 8 9.25 -12.46 14.54
C GLU A 8 10.50 -11.92 13.85
N GLY A 9 10.91 -12.52 12.73
CA GLY A 9 12.20 -12.20 12.12
C GLY A 9 13.34 -12.48 13.10
N LYS A 10 14.19 -11.48 13.37
CA LYS A 10 15.31 -11.60 14.31
C LYS A 10 15.01 -11.04 15.71
N VAL A 11 13.79 -10.54 15.94
CA VAL A 11 13.46 -9.82 17.18
C VAL A 11 12.58 -10.67 18.10
N ARG A 12 12.76 -10.49 19.40
CA ARG A 12 11.91 -11.09 20.44
C ARG A 12 11.15 -10.00 21.16
N ILE A 13 9.82 -10.07 21.14
CA ILE A 13 8.97 -9.09 21.79
C ILE A 13 7.97 -9.76 22.74
N PHE A 14 7.60 -9.04 23.77
CA PHE A 14 6.46 -9.36 24.61
C PHE A 14 5.19 -8.73 24.02
N VAL A 15 4.13 -9.52 24.01
CA VAL A 15 2.78 -9.13 23.59
C VAL A 15 1.78 -9.53 24.68
N PRO A 16 0.60 -8.89 24.78
CA PRO A 16 -0.46 -9.39 25.65
C PRO A 16 -0.78 -10.85 25.29
N ASP A 17 -0.83 -11.76 26.27
CA ASP A 17 -1.12 -13.17 26.01
C ASP A 17 -2.51 -13.31 25.38
N PRO A 18 -2.64 -13.76 24.10
CA PRO A 18 -3.93 -13.83 23.43
C PRO A 18 -4.97 -14.68 24.17
N LYS A 19 -4.52 -15.66 24.97
CA LYS A 19 -5.40 -16.53 25.77
C LYS A 19 -6.24 -15.77 26.79
N GLU A 20 -5.75 -14.65 27.29
CA GLU A 20 -6.45 -13.82 28.29
C GLU A 20 -7.58 -13.00 27.67
N TYR A 21 -7.61 -12.88 26.34
CA TYR A 21 -8.53 -12.01 25.61
C TYR A 21 -9.38 -12.81 24.60
N MET A 22 -9.51 -14.12 24.79
CA MET A 22 -10.35 -14.95 23.93
C MET A 22 -11.83 -14.74 24.26
N ILE A 23 -12.66 -14.57 23.24
CA ILE A 23 -14.13 -14.54 23.33
C ILE A 23 -14.65 -15.73 22.55
N GLU A 24 -15.41 -16.61 23.21
CA GLU A 24 -16.01 -17.81 22.59
C GLU A 24 -15.00 -18.67 21.78
N GLY A 25 -13.79 -18.83 22.32
CA GLY A 25 -12.74 -19.63 21.67
C GLY A 25 -12.04 -18.96 20.48
N LYS A 26 -12.40 -17.71 20.15
CA LYS A 26 -11.75 -16.91 19.11
C LYS A 26 -10.92 -15.79 19.75
N PHE A 27 -9.97 -15.26 18.98
CA PHE A 27 -9.18 -14.09 19.37
C PHE A 27 -9.12 -13.13 18.19
N ASP A 28 -9.52 -11.89 18.43
CA ASP A 28 -9.22 -10.77 17.55
C ASP A 28 -8.13 -9.88 18.20
N PRO A 29 -7.05 -9.54 17.48
CA PRO A 29 -6.00 -8.67 18.00
C PRO A 29 -6.48 -7.32 18.57
N SER A 30 -7.65 -6.82 18.14
CA SER A 30 -8.25 -5.58 18.67
C SER A 30 -8.81 -5.71 20.09
N TRP A 31 -9.00 -6.93 20.60
CA TRP A 31 -9.50 -7.16 21.97
C TRP A 31 -8.38 -7.09 23.02
N ALA A 32 -7.13 -7.22 22.61
CA ALA A 32 -5.99 -7.06 23.49
C ALA A 32 -5.74 -5.57 23.79
N PRO A 33 -5.27 -5.21 25.00
CA PRO A 33 -4.99 -3.83 25.38
C PRO A 33 -3.82 -3.20 24.61
N VAL A 34 -2.94 -4.01 24.01
CA VAL A 34 -1.90 -3.56 23.08
C VAL A 34 -1.96 -4.44 21.83
N PHE A 35 -2.03 -3.81 20.67
CA PHE A 35 -2.26 -4.50 19.41
C PHE A 35 -1.03 -5.26 18.92
N TYR A 36 -1.21 -6.53 18.56
CA TYR A 36 -0.25 -7.33 17.82
C TYR A 36 -0.97 -8.32 16.92
N ASN A 37 -0.75 -8.20 15.60
CA ASN A 37 -1.38 -9.08 14.62
C ASN A 37 -0.31 -9.90 13.85
N PRO A 38 -0.22 -11.22 14.08
CA PRO A 38 0.65 -12.11 13.30
C PRO A 38 0.33 -12.14 11.80
N LYS A 39 -0.90 -11.84 11.37
CA LYS A 39 -1.23 -11.78 9.94
C LYS A 39 -0.52 -10.64 9.20
N MET A 40 0.00 -9.65 9.94
CA MET A 40 0.76 -8.52 9.39
C MET A 40 2.27 -8.80 9.26
N THR A 41 2.74 -10.00 9.57
CA THR A 41 4.16 -10.37 9.42
C THR A 41 4.65 -10.18 7.98
N PHE A 42 3.83 -10.52 6.97
CA PHE A 42 4.18 -10.28 5.55
C PHE A 42 4.49 -8.80 5.26
N ASN A 43 3.69 -7.88 5.81
CA ASN A 43 3.89 -6.44 5.65
C ASN A 43 5.21 -6.00 6.28
N ARG A 44 5.49 -6.48 7.50
CA ARG A 44 6.70 -6.13 8.26
C ARG A 44 7.95 -6.71 7.62
N ASP A 45 7.90 -7.97 7.18
CA ASP A 45 9.00 -8.65 6.45
C ASP A 45 9.39 -7.88 5.19
N LEU A 46 8.41 -7.50 4.36
CA LEU A 46 8.70 -6.74 3.14
C LEU A 46 9.22 -5.33 3.49
N SER A 47 8.60 -4.66 4.46
CA SER A 47 9.04 -3.34 4.91
C SER A 47 10.49 -3.34 5.41
N VAL A 48 10.95 -4.42 6.06
CA VAL A 48 12.36 -4.59 6.48
C VAL A 48 13.32 -4.53 5.29
N ILE A 49 12.97 -5.16 4.16
CA ILE A 49 13.77 -5.12 2.92
C ILE A 49 13.77 -3.70 2.33
N VAL A 50 12.64 -3.00 2.35
CA VAL A 50 12.57 -1.62 1.84
C VAL A 50 13.44 -0.70 2.68
N VAL A 51 13.36 -0.79 4.01
CA VAL A 51 14.14 0.07 4.91
C VAL A 51 15.64 -0.22 4.83
N SER A 52 16.05 -1.47 4.56
CA SER A 52 17.48 -1.83 4.44
C SER A 52 18.16 -1.16 3.25
N LEU A 53 17.40 -0.90 2.18
CA LEU A 53 17.85 -0.16 1.00
C LEU A 53 17.86 1.35 1.22
N LEU A 54 16.98 1.86 2.07
CA LEU A 54 16.85 3.29 2.35
C LEU A 54 17.87 3.79 3.36
N LYS A 55 18.25 2.95 4.34
CA LYS A 55 19.21 3.25 5.42
C LYS A 55 18.97 4.62 6.10
N PRO A 56 17.74 4.93 6.53
CA PRO A 56 17.44 6.21 7.17
C PRO A 56 18.17 6.36 8.51
N LYS A 57 18.66 7.56 8.79
CA LYS A 57 19.30 7.91 10.08
C LYS A 57 18.28 8.03 11.20
N ILE A 58 17.09 8.54 10.91
CA ILE A 58 16.02 8.71 11.89
C ILE A 58 14.78 7.98 11.39
N ILE A 59 14.40 6.93 12.12
CA ILE A 59 13.19 6.13 11.89
C ILE A 59 12.15 6.51 12.93
N LEU A 60 10.92 6.77 12.49
CA LEU A 60 9.77 6.98 13.36
C LEU A 60 8.65 5.99 13.05
N ASP A 61 8.22 5.25 14.07
CA ASP A 61 7.01 4.42 14.04
C ASP A 61 5.93 5.12 14.88
N ALA A 62 4.99 5.81 14.20
CA ALA A 62 4.09 6.76 14.86
C ALA A 62 2.98 6.08 15.68
N LEU A 63 2.60 4.85 15.32
CA LEU A 63 1.51 4.05 15.89
C LEU A 63 2.04 2.65 16.24
N SER A 64 3.03 2.61 17.12
CA SER A 64 3.92 1.47 17.36
C SER A 64 3.24 0.25 18.00
N ALA A 65 2.22 0.45 18.85
CA ALA A 65 1.63 -0.57 19.71
C ALA A 65 2.67 -1.34 20.54
N THR A 66 3.14 -2.49 20.07
CA THR A 66 4.20 -3.27 20.73
C THR A 66 5.62 -2.81 20.39
N GLY A 67 5.76 -1.91 19.42
CA GLY A 67 7.04 -1.49 18.85
C GLY A 67 7.60 -2.45 17.81
N ILE A 68 6.89 -3.54 17.49
CA ILE A 68 7.40 -4.62 16.63
C ILE A 68 7.96 -4.10 15.31
N ARG A 69 7.29 -3.14 14.67
CA ARG A 69 7.65 -2.67 13.34
C ARG A 69 8.94 -1.84 13.39
N GLY A 70 8.98 -0.79 14.20
CA GLY A 70 10.20 0.02 14.36
C GLY A 70 11.39 -0.77 14.92
N ILE A 71 11.17 -1.70 15.87
CA ILE A 71 12.22 -2.59 16.41
C ILE A 71 12.81 -3.48 15.30
N ARG A 72 11.95 -4.08 14.46
CA ARG A 72 12.42 -4.88 13.32
C ARG A 72 13.20 -4.06 12.31
N TYR A 73 12.78 -2.83 12.01
CA TYR A 73 13.57 -1.95 11.13
C TYR A 73 14.98 -1.72 11.68
N TYR A 74 15.09 -1.43 12.97
CA TYR A 74 16.39 -1.19 13.59
C TYR A 74 17.29 -2.44 13.61
N VAL A 75 16.73 -3.59 14.00
CA VAL A 75 17.52 -4.83 14.19
C VAL A 75 17.83 -5.54 12.87
N GLU A 76 16.90 -5.52 11.91
CA GLU A 76 16.98 -6.33 10.70
C GLU A 76 17.37 -5.54 9.45
N SER A 77 17.04 -4.25 9.39
CA SER A 77 17.28 -3.45 8.19
C SER A 77 18.57 -2.66 8.27
N TRP A 78 18.68 -1.77 9.26
CA TRP A 78 19.78 -0.83 9.41
C TRP A 78 19.75 -0.23 10.82
N LYS A 79 20.92 -0.18 11.49
CA LYS A 79 21.04 0.51 12.78
C LYS A 79 20.99 2.02 12.57
N SER A 80 19.78 2.57 12.57
CA SER A 80 19.55 4.02 12.45
C SER A 80 20.20 4.75 13.63
N GLU A 81 20.63 6.01 13.42
CA GLU A 81 21.20 6.86 14.47
C GLU A 81 20.20 7.15 15.58
N GLN A 82 18.91 7.18 15.25
CA GLN A 82 17.82 7.31 16.21
C GLN A 82 16.62 6.46 15.77
N LEU A 83 16.06 5.70 16.72
CA LEU A 83 14.77 5.05 16.57
C LEU A 83 13.73 5.78 17.43
N ILE A 84 12.60 6.17 16.86
CA ILE A 84 11.52 6.83 17.57
C ILE A 84 10.28 5.94 17.51
N LEU A 85 9.75 5.58 18.68
CA LEU A 85 8.55 4.76 18.81
C LEU A 85 7.51 5.54 19.59
N ASN A 86 6.27 5.54 19.12
CA ASN A 86 5.19 6.28 19.76
C ASN A 86 3.91 5.46 19.82
N ASP A 87 3.19 5.59 20.92
CA ASP A 87 1.78 5.18 21.01
C ASP A 87 1.02 6.08 21.97
N LYS A 88 -0.25 6.39 21.67
CA LYS A 88 -1.11 7.18 22.57
C LYS A 88 -1.50 6.41 23.83
N ASN A 89 -1.50 5.08 23.78
CA ASN A 89 -1.83 4.23 24.92
C ASN A 89 -0.60 4.08 25.83
N SER A 90 -0.72 4.49 27.09
CA SER A 90 0.36 4.38 28.08
C SER A 90 0.80 2.94 28.35
N THR A 91 -0.12 1.97 28.26
CA THR A 91 0.19 0.53 28.35
C THR A 91 1.06 0.08 27.17
N ALA A 92 0.77 0.58 25.96
CA ALA A 92 1.57 0.30 24.78
C ALA A 92 2.96 0.94 24.89
N ALA A 93 3.05 2.22 25.28
CA ALA A 93 4.33 2.89 25.51
C ALA A 93 5.21 2.16 26.54
N SER A 94 4.61 1.67 27.63
CA SER A 94 5.31 0.88 28.64
C SER A 94 5.80 -0.46 28.10
N LEU A 95 4.99 -1.14 27.27
CA LEU A 95 5.38 -2.40 26.63
C LEU A 95 6.48 -2.20 25.58
N ILE A 96 6.45 -1.09 24.83
CA ILE A 96 7.52 -0.71 23.91
C ILE A 96 8.84 -0.59 24.67
N GLN A 97 8.87 0.05 25.83
CA GLN A 97 10.09 0.18 26.65
C GLN A 97 10.68 -1.19 27.02
N ILE A 98 9.83 -2.15 27.39
CA ILE A 98 10.25 -3.53 27.68
C ILE A 98 10.83 -4.18 26.42
N ASN A 99 10.15 -4.06 25.28
CA ASN A 99 10.55 -4.68 24.02
C ASN A 99 11.83 -4.09 23.43
N VAL A 100 12.02 -2.77 23.52
CA VAL A 100 13.27 -2.07 23.16
C VAL A 100 14.44 -2.62 23.99
N LYS A 101 14.25 -2.73 25.31
CA LYS A 101 15.28 -3.29 26.21
C LYS A 101 15.55 -4.77 25.89
N ASN A 102 14.52 -5.56 25.60
CA ASN A 102 14.64 -6.99 25.28
C ASN A 102 15.48 -7.25 24.02
N ASN A 103 15.55 -6.28 23.11
CA ASN A 103 16.33 -6.36 21.88
C ASN A 103 17.63 -5.52 21.92
N GLY A 104 18.02 -4.99 23.08
CA GLY A 104 19.29 -4.28 23.27
C GLY A 104 19.41 -2.98 22.45
N ILE A 105 18.30 -2.27 22.22
CA ILE A 105 18.30 -1.02 21.47
C ILE A 105 18.52 0.16 22.43
N GLU A 106 19.69 0.80 22.32
CA GLU A 106 20.10 1.87 23.25
C GLU A 106 19.64 3.26 22.82
N ASN A 107 19.54 3.51 21.52
CA ASN A 107 19.24 4.82 20.94
C ASN A 107 17.75 4.99 20.55
N ALA A 108 16.86 4.29 21.25
CA ALA A 108 15.41 4.44 21.09
C ALA A 108 14.86 5.58 21.95
N LYS A 109 14.04 6.46 21.36
CA LYS A 109 13.20 7.41 22.08
C LYS A 109 11.75 6.96 22.03
N ILE A 110 11.14 6.81 23.18
CA ILE A 110 9.77 6.33 23.32
C ILE A 110 8.90 7.49 23.78
N TYR A 111 7.82 7.74 23.03
CA TYR A 111 6.84 8.77 23.34
C TYR A 111 5.48 8.14 23.64
N ASN A 112 4.75 8.75 24.57
CA ASN A 112 3.35 8.45 24.83
C ASN A 112 2.48 9.63 24.42
N LYS A 113 2.32 9.83 23.10
CA LYS A 113 1.57 10.98 22.55
C LYS A 113 0.57 10.54 21.49
N ASP A 114 -0.42 11.39 21.27
CA ASP A 114 -1.17 11.32 20.01
C ASP A 114 -0.20 11.44 18.82
N ALA A 115 -0.39 10.61 17.81
CA ALA A 115 0.52 10.55 16.67
C ALA A 115 0.61 11.90 15.93
N ASN A 116 -0.51 12.61 15.77
CA ASN A 116 -0.48 13.92 15.11
C ASN A 116 0.29 14.95 15.93
N ALA A 117 0.09 14.97 17.25
CA ALA A 117 0.82 15.88 18.14
C ALA A 117 2.34 15.66 18.00
N LEU A 118 2.80 14.41 18.08
CA LEU A 118 4.22 14.09 17.92
C LEU A 118 4.72 14.49 16.52
N LEU A 119 3.98 14.18 15.45
CA LEU A 119 4.36 14.49 14.07
C LEU A 119 4.47 16.00 13.77
N TYR A 120 3.87 16.87 14.60
CA TYR A 120 4.09 18.32 14.50
C TYR A 120 5.31 18.83 15.29
N GLU A 121 5.87 18.02 16.20
CA GLU A 121 7.00 18.41 17.05
C GLU A 121 8.36 17.98 16.49
N ILE A 122 8.41 16.92 15.68
CA ILE A 122 9.67 16.31 15.26
C ILE A 122 9.79 16.16 13.74
N LYS A 123 11.03 16.02 13.28
CA LYS A 123 11.36 15.68 11.90
C LYS A 123 12.05 14.32 11.81
N SER A 124 11.80 13.59 10.73
CA SER A 124 12.39 12.26 10.51
C SER A 124 12.64 11.98 9.03
N GLU A 125 13.59 11.06 8.77
CA GLU A 125 13.95 10.59 7.43
C GLU A 125 13.01 9.51 6.92
N TYR A 126 12.56 8.64 7.82
CA TYR A 126 11.59 7.60 7.53
C TYR A 126 10.48 7.62 8.59
N ILE A 127 9.23 7.68 8.13
CA ILE A 127 8.04 7.70 8.98
C ILE A 127 7.13 6.55 8.58
N ASP A 128 6.71 5.73 9.54
CA ASP A 128 5.74 4.67 9.35
C ASP A 128 4.38 5.03 9.96
N ILE A 129 3.34 4.98 9.13
CA ILE A 129 1.95 5.23 9.46
C ILE A 129 1.16 3.96 9.20
N ASP A 130 0.93 3.18 10.28
CA ASP A 130 0.23 1.90 10.27
C ASP A 130 -0.97 1.88 11.23
N PRO A 131 -2.00 2.74 11.02
CA PRO A 131 -3.17 2.74 11.87
C PRO A 131 -4.13 1.60 11.52
N PHE A 132 -5.04 1.29 12.44
CA PHE A 132 -6.22 0.51 12.08
C PHE A 132 -7.12 1.33 11.13
N GLY A 133 -7.51 0.74 10.01
CA GLY A 133 -8.40 1.36 9.03
C GLY A 133 -7.66 2.31 8.09
N SER A 134 -8.00 3.60 8.18
CA SER A 134 -7.57 4.61 7.20
C SER A 134 -6.35 5.38 7.70
N PRO A 135 -5.32 5.58 6.87
CA PRO A 135 -4.20 6.46 7.21
C PRO A 135 -4.52 7.95 7.07
N VAL A 136 -5.68 8.31 6.48
CA VAL A 136 -6.05 9.69 6.16
C VAL A 136 -5.82 10.68 7.31
N PRO A 137 -6.21 10.40 8.56
CA PRO A 137 -6.04 11.34 9.67
C PRO A 137 -4.58 11.70 10.01
N PHE A 138 -3.60 10.98 9.45
CA PHE A 138 -2.17 11.14 9.74
C PHE A 138 -1.35 11.52 8.50
N ILE A 139 -1.99 11.67 7.33
CA ILE A 139 -1.27 12.00 6.08
C ILE A 139 -0.60 13.37 6.19
N LEU A 140 -1.35 14.42 6.52
CA LEU A 140 -0.83 15.78 6.53
C LEU A 140 0.32 15.95 7.53
N SER A 141 0.13 15.46 8.75
CA SER A 141 1.12 15.54 9.83
C SER A 141 2.37 14.72 9.53
N SER A 142 2.24 13.51 8.96
CA SER A 142 3.41 12.70 8.56
C SER A 142 4.19 13.33 7.40
N VAL A 143 3.51 13.89 6.40
CA VAL A 143 4.17 14.64 5.33
C VAL A 143 4.85 15.91 5.87
N ASN A 144 4.23 16.60 6.83
CA ASN A 144 4.87 17.71 7.52
C ASN A 144 6.16 17.28 8.21
N ALA A 145 6.10 16.22 9.03
CA ALA A 145 7.21 15.67 9.81
C ALA A 145 8.38 15.15 8.95
N THR A 146 8.12 14.80 7.69
CA THR A 146 9.17 14.23 6.82
C THR A 146 10.11 15.31 6.31
N ILE A 147 11.42 15.07 6.45
CA ILE A 147 12.44 15.96 5.87
C ILE A 147 12.42 15.93 4.34
N ARG A 148 13.14 16.85 3.70
CA ARG A 148 13.27 16.85 2.24
C ARG A 148 13.86 15.52 1.75
N ASN A 149 13.21 14.92 0.75
CA ASN A 149 13.56 13.61 0.18
C ASN A 149 13.45 12.44 1.16
N GLY A 150 12.82 12.63 2.32
CA GLY A 150 12.49 11.56 3.25
C GLY A 150 11.34 10.68 2.73
N ILE A 151 11.10 9.58 3.43
CA ILE A 151 10.10 8.58 3.06
C ILE A 151 8.98 8.52 4.11
N VAL A 152 7.74 8.47 3.64
CA VAL A 152 6.60 8.04 4.47
C VAL A 152 6.07 6.73 3.95
N ALA A 153 5.92 5.76 4.84
CA ALA A 153 5.24 4.51 4.58
C ALA A 153 3.84 4.52 5.16
N PHE A 154 2.83 4.21 4.35
CA PHE A 154 1.43 4.16 4.74
C PHE A 154 0.88 2.76 4.59
N THR A 155 0.24 2.24 5.64
CA THR A 155 -0.67 1.10 5.54
C THR A 155 -2.12 1.60 5.54
N ALA A 156 -2.96 1.04 4.67
CA ALA A 156 -4.39 1.25 4.69
C ALA A 156 -5.13 -0.09 4.68
N THR A 157 -5.92 -0.36 5.71
CA THR A 157 -6.83 -1.52 5.77
C THR A 157 -8.28 -1.14 5.46
N ASP A 158 -8.55 0.14 5.18
CA ASP A 158 -9.87 0.70 4.87
C ASP A 158 -10.32 0.39 3.43
N LEU A 159 -10.52 -0.90 3.13
CA LEU A 159 -10.81 -1.37 1.79
C LEU A 159 -12.19 -0.99 1.28
N SER A 160 -13.22 -0.99 2.12
CA SER A 160 -14.59 -0.73 1.67
C SER A 160 -14.76 0.58 0.89
N PRO A 161 -14.24 1.73 1.36
CA PRO A 161 -14.24 2.96 0.55
C PRO A 161 -13.28 2.90 -0.65
N LEU A 162 -12.07 2.34 -0.50
CA LEU A 162 -11.06 2.32 -1.56
C LEU A 162 -11.42 1.39 -2.73
N GLU A 163 -12.07 0.26 -2.46
CA GLU A 163 -12.53 -0.70 -3.48
C GLU A 163 -13.95 -0.39 -4.01
N GLY A 164 -14.58 0.67 -3.49
CA GLY A 164 -15.83 1.23 -4.02
C GLY A 164 -17.11 0.59 -3.49
N SER A 165 -17.05 -0.25 -2.45
CA SER A 165 -18.25 -0.81 -1.79
C SER A 165 -18.95 0.19 -0.87
N SER A 166 -18.21 1.16 -0.29
CA SER A 166 -18.78 2.24 0.54
C SER A 166 -18.49 3.62 -0.06
N ARG A 167 -19.39 4.07 -0.93
CA ARG A 167 -19.28 5.35 -1.65
C ARG A 167 -19.23 6.57 -0.73
N THR A 168 -20.11 6.60 0.28
CA THR A 168 -20.18 7.71 1.23
C THR A 168 -18.93 7.80 2.10
N SER A 169 -18.37 6.66 2.52
CA SER A 169 -17.09 6.62 3.24
C SER A 169 -15.94 7.09 2.34
N CYS A 170 -15.94 6.69 1.06
CA CYS A 170 -14.93 7.12 0.10
C CYS A 170 -14.94 8.64 -0.08
N ARG A 171 -16.14 9.21 -0.28
CA ARG A 171 -16.31 10.67 -0.39
C ARG A 171 -15.88 11.41 0.88
N ARG A 172 -16.22 10.92 2.08
CA ARG A 172 -15.84 11.59 3.34
C ARG A 172 -14.34 11.54 3.64
N LYS A 173 -13.71 10.38 3.43
CA LYS A 173 -12.31 10.15 3.87
C LYS A 173 -11.29 10.51 2.79
N TYR A 174 -11.54 10.10 1.56
CA TYR A 174 -10.58 10.25 0.46
C TYR A 174 -10.93 11.40 -0.48
N ASP A 175 -12.10 12.02 -0.30
CA ASP A 175 -12.63 13.04 -1.20
C ASP A 175 -12.56 12.59 -2.68
N ALA A 176 -13.07 11.38 -2.92
CA ALA A 176 -13.14 10.78 -4.24
C ALA A 176 -14.52 10.15 -4.47
N ILE A 177 -14.97 10.21 -5.72
CA ILE A 177 -16.12 9.45 -6.21
C ILE A 177 -15.60 8.07 -6.61
N ASN A 178 -16.19 7.00 -6.07
CA ASN A 178 -15.75 5.65 -6.34
C ASN A 178 -16.94 4.69 -6.46
N TYR A 179 -16.77 3.63 -7.26
CA TYR A 179 -17.75 2.56 -7.48
C TYR A 179 -17.03 1.21 -7.47
N LYS A 180 -17.76 0.13 -7.21
CA LYS A 180 -17.22 -1.23 -7.36
C LYS A 180 -17.04 -1.54 -8.84
N LEU A 181 -15.79 -1.64 -9.28
CA LEU A 181 -15.38 -1.81 -10.67
C LEU A 181 -14.62 -3.12 -10.90
N SER A 182 -14.17 -3.36 -12.13
CA SER A 182 -13.47 -4.58 -12.51
C SER A 182 -12.10 -4.68 -11.85
N SER A 183 -11.40 -3.54 -11.78
CA SER A 183 -10.04 -3.35 -11.27
C SER A 183 -9.98 -2.61 -9.92
N SER A 184 -11.05 -2.68 -9.11
CA SER A 184 -11.21 -1.97 -7.82
C SER A 184 -9.99 -1.97 -6.90
N LYS A 185 -9.23 -3.07 -6.85
CA LYS A 185 -8.05 -3.17 -5.98
C LYS A 185 -6.92 -2.24 -6.41
N GLU A 186 -6.59 -2.20 -7.70
CA GLU A 186 -5.58 -1.26 -8.20
C GLU A 186 -6.10 0.18 -8.08
N LEU A 187 -7.37 0.40 -8.45
CA LEU A 187 -8.00 1.72 -8.40
C LEU A 187 -8.06 2.28 -6.97
N GLY A 188 -8.29 1.43 -5.96
CA GLY A 188 -8.27 1.81 -4.56
C GLY A 188 -6.91 2.32 -4.10
N LEU A 189 -5.83 1.63 -4.47
CA LEU A 189 -4.47 2.11 -4.20
C LEU A 189 -4.21 3.47 -4.88
N ARG A 190 -4.67 3.64 -6.12
CA ARG A 190 -4.54 4.90 -6.86
C ARG A 190 -5.34 6.05 -6.23
N ILE A 191 -6.52 5.78 -5.67
CA ILE A 191 -7.31 6.78 -4.91
C ILE A 191 -6.56 7.18 -3.63
N LEU A 192 -6.00 6.21 -2.90
CA LEU A 192 -5.20 6.47 -1.71
C LEU A 192 -4.02 7.39 -2.04
N ILE A 193 -3.23 7.05 -3.06
CA ILE A 193 -2.10 7.89 -3.51
C ILE A 193 -2.60 9.28 -3.93
N GLY A 194 -3.72 9.35 -4.65
CA GLY A 194 -4.32 10.62 -5.06
C GLY A 194 -4.66 11.53 -3.87
N LYS A 195 -5.23 10.97 -2.81
CA LYS A 195 -5.49 11.70 -1.56
C LYS A 195 -4.20 12.18 -0.91
N ILE A 196 -3.17 11.33 -0.84
CA ILE A 196 -1.86 11.70 -0.25
C ILE A 196 -1.22 12.87 -1.01
N ILE A 197 -1.26 12.86 -2.34
CA ILE A 197 -0.74 13.97 -3.17
C ILE A 197 -1.47 15.27 -2.84
N ARG A 198 -2.80 15.25 -2.73
CA ARG A 198 -3.59 16.45 -2.40
C ARG A 198 -3.27 16.99 -1.02
N GLU A 199 -3.12 16.13 -0.02
CA GLU A 199 -2.72 16.54 1.34
C GLU A 199 -1.31 17.13 1.37
N ALA A 200 -0.35 16.48 0.69
CA ALA A 200 1.02 16.96 0.60
C ALA A 200 1.11 18.35 -0.06
N ALA A 201 0.30 18.59 -1.09
CA ALA A 201 0.29 19.86 -1.82
C ALA A 201 -0.12 21.05 -0.93
N THR A 202 -0.94 20.84 0.10
CA THR A 202 -1.30 21.91 1.05
C THR A 202 -0.09 22.41 1.87
N LEU A 203 0.98 21.63 1.93
CA LEU A 203 2.25 21.96 2.58
C LEU A 203 3.33 22.38 1.57
N GLU A 204 2.94 22.70 0.33
CA GLU A 204 3.85 22.94 -0.79
C GLU A 204 4.85 21.79 -1.01
N LYS A 205 4.38 20.56 -0.79
CA LYS A 205 5.13 19.32 -0.99
C LYS A 205 4.43 18.44 -2.01
N THR A 206 5.18 17.49 -2.54
CA THR A 206 4.66 16.44 -3.42
C THR A 206 5.13 15.09 -2.95
N VAL A 207 4.43 14.03 -3.36
CA VAL A 207 4.84 12.66 -3.08
C VAL A 207 4.91 11.82 -4.35
N HIS A 208 5.87 10.91 -4.39
CA HIS A 208 5.99 9.93 -5.47
C HIS A 208 6.05 8.51 -4.89
N PRO A 209 5.27 7.55 -5.43
CA PRO A 209 5.39 6.16 -5.04
C PRO A 209 6.79 5.63 -5.35
N LEU A 210 7.49 5.15 -4.32
CA LEU A 210 8.74 4.43 -4.45
C LEU A 210 8.46 2.93 -4.66
N PHE A 211 7.57 2.38 -3.85
CA PHE A 211 7.07 1.02 -3.96
C PHE A 211 5.69 0.94 -3.30
N SER A 212 4.80 0.11 -3.83
CA SER A 212 3.49 -0.13 -3.21
C SER A 212 3.00 -1.53 -3.52
N PHE A 213 2.04 -2.05 -2.77
CA PHE A 213 1.40 -3.33 -3.04
C PHE A 213 0.08 -3.48 -2.31
N TYR A 214 -0.75 -4.42 -2.78
CA TYR A 214 -1.90 -4.96 -2.07
C TYR A 214 -1.61 -6.40 -1.61
N ALA A 215 -1.88 -6.71 -0.34
CA ALA A 215 -1.79 -8.07 0.20
C ALA A 215 -2.74 -8.24 1.38
N ASP A 216 -3.29 -9.44 1.60
CA ASP A 216 -4.10 -9.84 2.78
C ASP A 216 -5.03 -8.75 3.33
N TYR A 217 -5.72 -8.06 2.43
CA TYR A 217 -6.69 -7.01 2.77
C TYR A 217 -6.12 -5.68 3.25
N TYR A 218 -4.91 -5.31 2.83
CA TYR A 218 -4.38 -3.96 3.03
C TYR A 218 -3.60 -3.47 1.81
N TYR A 219 -3.54 -2.15 1.68
CA TYR A 219 -2.58 -1.46 0.83
C TYR A 219 -1.37 -1.06 1.66
N ARG A 220 -0.19 -1.17 1.05
CA ARG A 220 1.05 -0.60 1.57
C ARG A 220 1.66 0.29 0.51
N LEU A 221 2.08 1.48 0.91
CA LEU A 221 2.75 2.47 0.05
C LEU A 221 3.98 2.98 0.76
N PHE A 222 5.12 3.03 0.08
CA PHE A 222 6.30 3.78 0.48
C PHE A 222 6.42 4.94 -0.50
N ALA A 223 6.38 6.17 0.00
CA ALA A 223 6.37 7.37 -0.82
C ALA A 223 7.53 8.30 -0.44
N ILE A 224 8.26 8.80 -1.43
CA ILE A 224 9.24 9.86 -1.23
C ILE A 224 8.54 11.21 -1.19
N VAL A 225 8.92 12.05 -0.24
CA VAL A 225 8.39 13.39 -0.04
C VAL A 225 9.37 14.41 -0.57
N GLU A 226 8.94 15.22 -1.53
CA GLU A 226 9.73 16.33 -2.07
C GLU A 226 9.10 17.68 -1.77
N SER A 227 9.92 18.70 -1.54
CA SER A 227 9.47 20.08 -1.34
C SER A 227 9.39 20.85 -2.65
N GLY A 228 8.39 21.72 -2.77
CA GLY A 228 8.24 22.74 -3.80
C GLY A 228 6.81 22.81 -4.36
N ALA A 229 6.18 23.99 -4.25
CA ALA A 229 4.85 24.25 -4.81
C ALA A 229 4.77 23.88 -6.30
N ARG A 230 5.75 24.31 -7.11
CA ARG A 230 5.81 23.96 -8.54
C ARG A 230 5.82 22.44 -8.79
N LYS A 231 6.54 21.67 -7.96
CA LYS A 231 6.56 20.20 -8.09
C LYS A 231 5.24 19.57 -7.67
N ALA A 232 4.55 20.17 -6.70
CA ALA A 232 3.20 19.77 -6.31
C ALA A 232 2.23 20.01 -7.48
N ASP A 233 2.24 21.21 -8.08
CA ASP A 233 1.42 21.57 -9.24
C ASP A 233 1.69 20.64 -10.42
N GLU A 234 2.96 20.40 -10.76
CA GLU A 234 3.36 19.49 -11.83
C GLU A 234 2.84 18.06 -11.59
N ASN A 235 2.92 17.54 -10.36
CA ASN A 235 2.43 16.20 -10.03
C ASN A 235 0.90 16.13 -10.07
N ILE A 236 0.19 17.16 -9.56
CA ILE A 236 -1.27 17.26 -9.63
C ILE A 236 -1.73 17.27 -11.09
N ASN A 237 -1.23 18.20 -11.88
CA ASN A 237 -1.67 18.41 -13.27
C ASN A 237 -1.39 17.19 -14.15
N LYS A 238 -0.26 16.53 -13.92
CA LYS A 238 0.17 15.37 -14.71
C LYS A 238 -0.52 14.07 -14.26
N ASN A 239 -0.63 13.83 -12.96
CA ASN A 239 -0.93 12.51 -12.43
C ASN A 239 -2.26 12.38 -11.67
N LEU A 240 -2.92 13.47 -11.28
CA LEU A 240 -4.28 13.39 -10.72
C LEU A 240 -5.31 13.52 -11.83
N LYS A 241 -5.99 12.41 -12.12
CA LYS A 241 -6.99 12.29 -13.18
C LYS A 241 -8.15 11.43 -12.69
N TYR A 242 -8.97 10.98 -13.63
CA TYR A 242 -10.11 10.12 -13.38
C TYR A 242 -9.94 8.81 -14.15
N PHE A 243 -10.81 7.86 -13.87
CA PHE A 243 -10.84 6.57 -14.57
C PHE A 243 -12.26 6.23 -14.96
N GLY A 244 -12.44 5.83 -16.22
CA GLY A 244 -13.71 5.39 -16.77
C GLY A 244 -13.69 3.89 -17.03
N GLU A 245 -14.73 3.18 -16.59
CA GLU A 245 -14.99 1.80 -16.97
C GLU A 245 -16.37 1.69 -17.62
N CYS A 246 -16.44 1.07 -18.79
CA CYS A 246 -17.70 0.81 -19.48
C CYS A 246 -18.41 -0.36 -18.78
N PRO A 247 -19.64 -0.17 -18.28
CA PRO A 247 -20.39 -1.25 -17.64
C PRO A 247 -20.82 -2.32 -18.64
N ARG A 248 -21.07 -1.95 -19.91
CA ARG A 248 -21.55 -2.86 -20.96
C ARG A 248 -20.43 -3.72 -21.55
N CYS A 249 -19.37 -3.11 -22.09
CA CYS A 249 -18.32 -3.86 -22.79
C CYS A 249 -17.06 -4.12 -21.95
N GLY A 250 -16.85 -3.37 -20.86
CA GLY A 250 -15.64 -3.52 -20.03
C GLY A 250 -14.42 -2.77 -20.54
N PHE A 251 -14.52 -2.01 -21.64
CA PHE A 251 -13.49 -1.03 -22.00
C PHE A 251 -13.20 -0.09 -20.84
N GLN A 252 -11.93 0.17 -20.54
CA GLN A 252 -11.52 0.98 -19.40
C GLN A 252 -10.33 1.86 -19.79
N THR A 253 -10.26 3.09 -19.26
CA THR A 253 -9.19 4.04 -19.58
C THR A 253 -9.09 5.13 -18.50
N PHE A 254 -7.91 5.73 -18.36
CA PHE A 254 -7.78 7.01 -17.67
C PHE A 254 -8.43 8.12 -18.50
N VAL A 255 -9.00 9.12 -17.83
CA VAL A 255 -9.70 10.24 -18.45
C VAL A 255 -9.41 11.55 -17.69
N ASP A 256 -9.41 12.67 -18.41
CA ASP A 256 -9.34 14.01 -17.81
C ASP A 256 -10.66 14.40 -17.13
N GLU A 257 -10.62 15.45 -16.29
CA GLU A 257 -11.76 15.95 -15.52
C GLU A 257 -12.98 16.29 -16.40
N ASN A 258 -12.75 16.90 -17.57
CA ASN A 258 -13.79 17.32 -18.51
C ASN A 258 -14.06 16.28 -19.63
N CYS A 259 -13.78 15.00 -19.39
CA CYS A 259 -13.89 13.98 -20.44
C CYS A 259 -15.35 13.64 -20.81
N LYS A 260 -15.54 13.20 -22.07
CA LYS A 260 -16.81 12.68 -22.56
C LYS A 260 -17.22 11.43 -21.76
N THR A 261 -18.49 11.39 -21.38
CA THR A 261 -19.06 10.30 -20.57
C THR A 261 -19.38 9.04 -21.36
N LYS A 262 -19.25 9.03 -22.70
CA LYS A 262 -19.60 7.86 -23.54
C LYS A 262 -18.39 7.01 -23.89
N CYS A 263 -18.58 5.70 -23.80
CA CYS A 263 -17.61 4.70 -24.22
C CYS A 263 -17.36 4.78 -25.73
N PRO A 264 -16.10 4.89 -26.20
CA PRO A 264 -15.78 4.99 -27.62
C PRO A 264 -16.05 3.69 -28.40
N ILE A 265 -16.20 2.56 -27.69
CA ILE A 265 -16.40 1.24 -28.31
C ILE A 265 -17.88 0.95 -28.58
N CYS A 266 -18.77 1.28 -27.64
CA CYS A 266 -20.18 0.87 -27.72
C CYS A 266 -21.20 1.99 -27.42
N GLY A 267 -20.75 3.22 -27.19
CA GLY A 267 -21.60 4.39 -26.94
C GLY A 267 -22.29 4.45 -25.57
N GLU A 268 -22.11 3.44 -24.72
CA GLU A 268 -22.67 3.38 -23.36
C GLU A 268 -22.01 4.40 -22.43
N ASN A 269 -22.70 4.88 -21.40
CA ASN A 269 -22.09 5.77 -20.42
C ASN A 269 -21.01 5.05 -19.57
N PHE A 270 -19.85 5.68 -19.41
CA PHE A 270 -18.82 5.27 -18.47
C PHE A 270 -19.29 5.45 -17.03
N ILE A 271 -18.86 4.51 -16.19
CA ILE A 271 -18.78 4.77 -14.75
C ILE A 271 -17.43 5.46 -14.51
N ILE A 272 -17.47 6.71 -14.06
CA ILE A 272 -16.28 7.53 -13.81
C ILE A 272 -16.00 7.59 -12.31
N ILE A 273 -14.73 7.37 -11.94
CA ILE A 273 -14.21 7.50 -10.57
C ILE A 273 -13.02 8.44 -10.51
N GLY A 274 -12.75 9.00 -9.33
CA GLY A 274 -11.61 9.87 -9.07
C GLY A 274 -11.93 11.05 -8.14
N PRO A 275 -10.98 11.98 -7.94
CA PRO A 275 -9.65 11.99 -8.55
C PRO A 275 -8.71 10.90 -7.97
N LEU A 276 -7.90 10.29 -8.83
CA LEU A 276 -6.95 9.23 -8.50
C LEU A 276 -5.61 9.43 -9.22
N TYR A 277 -4.57 8.73 -8.72
CA TYR A 277 -3.23 8.78 -9.28
C TYR A 277 -3.04 7.85 -10.49
N ILE A 278 -2.61 8.39 -11.63
CA ILE A 278 -2.40 7.63 -12.87
C ILE A 278 -0.93 7.29 -13.16
N GLY A 279 0.00 7.85 -12.39
CA GLY A 279 1.43 7.59 -12.59
C GLY A 279 1.88 6.18 -12.15
N PRO A 280 3.19 5.92 -12.20
CA PRO A 280 3.79 4.65 -11.80
C PRO A 280 3.60 4.34 -10.30
N LEU A 281 3.20 3.11 -9.98
CA LEU A 281 3.01 2.64 -8.61
C LEU A 281 4.33 2.22 -7.92
N HIS A 282 5.40 2.11 -8.70
CA HIS A 282 6.73 1.68 -8.28
C HIS A 282 7.79 2.45 -9.05
N ASN A 283 8.89 2.76 -8.37
CA ASN A 283 10.12 3.19 -9.02
C ASN A 283 10.87 1.93 -9.49
N MET A 284 11.13 1.83 -10.80
CA MET A 284 11.73 0.64 -11.40
C MET A 284 13.18 0.39 -10.94
N GLU A 285 13.94 1.43 -10.68
CA GLU A 285 15.31 1.30 -10.16
C GLU A 285 15.28 0.76 -8.72
N PHE A 286 14.41 1.33 -7.87
CA PHE A 286 14.23 0.86 -6.51
C PHE A 286 13.75 -0.60 -6.45
N LEU A 287 12.79 -0.96 -7.30
CA LEU A 287 12.28 -2.32 -7.40
C LEU A 287 13.38 -3.32 -7.80
N LYS A 288 14.23 -2.96 -8.76
CA LYS A 288 15.39 -3.80 -9.12
C LYS A 288 16.32 -4.01 -7.94
N ARG A 289 16.67 -2.96 -7.20
CA ARG A 289 17.49 -3.09 -5.99
C ARG A 289 16.84 -4.00 -4.92
N MET A 290 15.52 -3.97 -4.79
CA MET A 290 14.80 -4.91 -3.92
C MET A 290 14.98 -6.36 -4.39
N ILE A 291 14.86 -6.61 -5.70
CA ILE A 291 15.05 -7.94 -6.29
C ILE A 291 16.51 -8.40 -6.23
N ASP A 292 17.48 -7.49 -6.31
CA ASP A 292 18.90 -7.86 -6.25
C ASP A 292 19.33 -8.19 -4.80
N THR A 293 18.73 -7.52 -3.81
CA THR A 293 19.12 -7.62 -2.39
C THR A 293 18.25 -8.59 -1.59
N TYR A 294 17.08 -9.02 -2.10
CA TYR A 294 16.13 -9.80 -1.28
C TYR A 294 16.74 -11.11 -0.73
N SER A 295 17.71 -11.71 -1.44
CA SER A 295 18.32 -13.00 -1.07
C SER A 295 19.02 -12.97 0.30
N ASP A 296 19.49 -11.79 0.73
CA ASP A 296 20.08 -11.55 2.06
C ASP A 296 19.09 -11.76 3.22
N PHE A 297 17.79 -11.84 2.89
CA PHE A 297 16.68 -11.95 3.83
C PHE A 297 16.03 -13.33 3.85
N ASN A 298 16.77 -14.38 3.48
CA ASN A 298 16.27 -15.78 3.43
C ASN A 298 15.72 -16.33 4.76
N TYR A 299 16.05 -15.69 5.88
CA TYR A 299 15.56 -16.02 7.22
C TYR A 299 14.12 -15.52 7.48
N LEU A 300 13.58 -14.64 6.63
CA LEU A 300 12.21 -14.13 6.78
C LEU A 300 11.20 -15.24 6.50
N SER A 301 10.21 -15.40 7.38
CA SER A 301 9.16 -16.42 7.21
C SER A 301 8.35 -16.21 5.92
N SER A 302 8.28 -14.97 5.43
CA SER A 302 7.61 -14.61 4.18
C SER A 302 8.49 -14.64 2.93
N PHE A 303 9.76 -15.06 3.00
CA PHE A 303 10.75 -14.95 1.92
C PHE A 303 10.22 -15.40 0.54
N ASN A 304 9.73 -16.63 0.45
CA ASN A 304 9.21 -17.20 -0.81
C ASN A 304 8.00 -16.43 -1.35
N ARG A 305 7.15 -15.91 -0.46
CA ARG A 305 5.97 -15.14 -0.84
C ARG A 305 6.37 -13.75 -1.34
N ILE A 306 7.36 -13.12 -0.71
CA ILE A 306 7.91 -11.83 -1.13
C ILE A 306 8.55 -11.98 -2.51
N GLN A 307 9.39 -12.99 -2.72
CA GLN A 307 10.01 -13.26 -4.03
C GLN A 307 8.97 -13.40 -5.14
N LYS A 308 7.91 -14.18 -4.91
CA LYS A 308 6.80 -14.32 -5.88
C LYS A 308 6.13 -12.97 -6.15
N LEU A 309 5.88 -12.17 -5.12
CA LEU A 309 5.28 -10.84 -5.27
C LEU A 309 6.18 -9.91 -6.10
N LEU A 310 7.46 -9.80 -5.76
CA LEU A 310 8.40 -8.93 -6.46
C LEU A 310 8.54 -9.31 -7.94
N ASN A 311 8.62 -10.60 -8.26
CA ASN A 311 8.70 -11.08 -9.64
C ASN A 311 7.43 -10.77 -10.46
N VAL A 312 6.25 -10.77 -9.83
CA VAL A 312 5.01 -10.36 -10.50
C VAL A 312 5.00 -8.84 -10.71
N ILE A 313 5.37 -8.08 -9.67
CA ILE A 313 5.41 -6.61 -9.74
C ILE A 313 6.40 -6.13 -10.79
N GLU A 314 7.58 -6.73 -10.89
CA GLU A 314 8.59 -6.36 -11.90
C GLU A 314 8.05 -6.47 -13.33
N LYS A 315 7.31 -7.54 -13.61
CA LYS A 315 6.71 -7.76 -14.94
C LYS A 315 5.57 -6.79 -15.19
N GLU A 316 4.70 -6.56 -14.21
CA GLU A 316 3.51 -5.73 -14.38
C GLU A 316 3.79 -4.23 -14.37
N ALA A 317 4.86 -3.79 -13.71
CA ALA A 317 5.25 -2.38 -13.63
C ALA A 317 5.74 -1.82 -14.98
N LYS A 318 6.00 -2.68 -15.98
CA LYS A 318 6.35 -2.29 -17.35
C LYS A 318 5.19 -1.62 -18.10
N TYR A 319 3.95 -1.91 -17.70
CA TYR A 319 2.74 -1.41 -18.36
C TYR A 319 2.17 -0.19 -17.64
N LYS A 320 1.64 0.77 -18.40
CA LYS A 320 1.03 1.98 -17.85
C LYS A 320 -0.44 1.79 -17.52
N SER A 321 -1.10 0.90 -18.25
CA SER A 321 -2.54 0.67 -18.16
C SER A 321 -2.96 -0.06 -16.89
N VAL A 322 -4.20 0.18 -16.46
CA VAL A 322 -4.82 -0.58 -15.36
C VAL A 322 -5.09 -2.01 -15.82
N PHE A 323 -4.91 -2.98 -14.93
CA PHE A 323 -5.13 -4.38 -15.27
C PHE A 323 -6.58 -4.67 -15.69
N TYR A 324 -6.78 -5.64 -16.59
CA TYR A 324 -8.08 -6.22 -16.90
C TYR A 324 -8.31 -7.46 -16.07
N ASN A 325 -9.43 -7.52 -15.34
CA ASN A 325 -9.89 -8.77 -14.73
C ASN A 325 -10.60 -9.60 -15.81
N ILE A 326 -9.97 -10.67 -16.28
CA ILE A 326 -10.47 -11.47 -17.39
C ILE A 326 -11.81 -12.13 -17.06
N SER A 327 -12.03 -12.58 -15.83
CA SER A 327 -13.31 -13.19 -15.45
C SER A 327 -14.46 -12.19 -15.55
N LYS A 328 -14.25 -10.95 -15.11
CA LYS A 328 -15.26 -9.89 -15.22
C LYS A 328 -15.44 -9.42 -16.66
N LEU A 329 -14.34 -9.31 -17.41
CA LEU A 329 -14.38 -8.93 -18.82
C LEU A 329 -15.15 -9.98 -19.65
N ALA A 330 -14.87 -11.27 -19.46
CA ALA A 330 -15.57 -12.37 -20.11
C ALA A 330 -17.08 -12.35 -19.81
N SER A 331 -17.45 -12.12 -18.54
CA SER A 331 -18.86 -11.98 -18.14
C SER A 331 -19.58 -10.85 -18.89
N LYS A 332 -18.96 -9.65 -18.99
CA LYS A 332 -19.51 -8.51 -19.74
C LYS A 332 -19.65 -8.81 -21.24
N LEU A 333 -18.72 -9.57 -21.80
CA LEU A 333 -18.71 -9.97 -23.21
C LEU A 333 -19.58 -11.20 -23.51
N LYS A 334 -20.28 -11.75 -22.50
CA LYS A 334 -21.08 -12.98 -22.60
C LYS A 334 -20.26 -14.17 -23.12
N VAL A 335 -19.01 -14.27 -22.68
CA VAL A 335 -18.12 -15.39 -22.99
C VAL A 335 -18.19 -16.40 -21.84
N SER A 336 -18.62 -17.63 -22.14
CA SER A 336 -18.86 -18.68 -21.14
C SER A 336 -17.58 -19.38 -20.66
N ALA A 337 -16.63 -19.64 -21.56
CA ALA A 337 -15.35 -20.26 -21.24
C ALA A 337 -14.24 -19.21 -21.18
N ILE A 338 -13.53 -19.13 -20.05
CA ILE A 338 -12.37 -18.26 -19.88
C ILE A 338 -11.12 -19.09 -20.22
N PRO A 339 -10.32 -18.70 -21.23
CA PRO A 339 -9.06 -19.37 -21.50
C PRO A 339 -8.10 -19.28 -20.29
N PRO A 340 -7.15 -20.21 -20.14
CA PRO A 340 -6.09 -20.08 -19.15
C PRO A 340 -5.39 -18.73 -19.29
N ILE A 341 -5.12 -18.06 -18.16
CA ILE A 341 -4.49 -16.74 -18.17
C ILE A 341 -3.17 -16.77 -18.93
N ASP A 342 -2.37 -17.83 -18.75
CA ASP A 342 -1.07 -17.98 -19.43
C ASP A 342 -1.22 -18.02 -20.97
N SER A 343 -2.24 -18.68 -21.51
CA SER A 343 -2.53 -18.67 -22.95
C SER A 343 -2.89 -17.26 -23.46
N ILE A 344 -3.62 -16.47 -22.67
CA ILE A 344 -3.95 -15.08 -23.02
C ILE A 344 -2.68 -14.23 -23.03
N LEU A 345 -1.77 -14.45 -22.07
CA LEU A 345 -0.49 -13.74 -22.04
C LEU A 345 0.37 -14.09 -23.25
N GLU A 346 0.45 -15.37 -23.62
CA GLU A 346 1.16 -15.82 -24.83
C GLU A 346 0.58 -15.20 -26.11
N CYS A 347 -0.75 -15.17 -26.27
CA CYS A 347 -1.39 -14.53 -27.41
C CYS A 347 -1.12 -13.03 -27.49
N LEU A 348 -1.06 -12.36 -26.34
CA LEU A 348 -0.74 -10.93 -26.29
C LEU A 348 0.75 -10.66 -26.49
N GLY A 349 1.65 -11.55 -26.06
CA GLY A 349 3.10 -11.35 -26.08
C GLY A 349 3.56 -10.33 -25.02
N ASP A 350 3.18 -9.08 -25.19
CA ASP A 350 3.46 -7.97 -24.26
C ASP A 350 2.36 -7.84 -23.20
N ALA A 351 2.27 -8.85 -22.34
CA ALA A 351 1.38 -8.84 -21.19
C ALA A 351 2.01 -9.50 -19.95
N SER A 352 1.46 -9.23 -18.77
CA SER A 352 1.81 -9.93 -17.54
C SER A 352 0.59 -10.25 -16.69
N LYS A 353 0.77 -11.17 -15.72
CA LYS A 353 -0.12 -11.27 -14.57
C LYS A 353 -0.02 -9.99 -13.72
N THR A 354 -0.98 -9.83 -12.81
CA THR A 354 -0.97 -8.76 -11.81
C THR A 354 -1.07 -9.30 -10.39
N HIS A 355 -0.42 -8.65 -9.43
CA HIS A 355 -0.54 -9.05 -8.01
C HIS A 355 -1.93 -8.73 -7.42
N PHE A 356 -2.69 -7.81 -8.04
CA PHE A 356 -3.99 -7.39 -7.51
C PHE A 356 -5.08 -8.47 -7.65
N ALA A 357 -5.01 -9.32 -8.68
CA ALA A 357 -6.07 -10.29 -8.98
C ALA A 357 -5.52 -11.56 -9.66
N PRO A 358 -5.93 -12.76 -9.22
CA PRO A 358 -5.49 -14.02 -9.83
C PRO A 358 -5.81 -14.16 -11.32
N THR A 359 -6.94 -13.60 -11.76
CA THR A 359 -7.39 -13.58 -13.17
C THR A 359 -7.15 -12.22 -13.83
N GLY A 360 -6.26 -11.41 -13.26
CA GLY A 360 -5.90 -10.11 -13.78
C GLY A 360 -4.71 -10.18 -14.73
N ILE A 361 -4.82 -9.49 -15.86
CA ILE A 361 -3.70 -9.28 -16.79
C ILE A 361 -3.42 -7.80 -16.95
N ARG A 362 -2.16 -7.45 -17.20
CA ARG A 362 -1.72 -6.09 -17.50
C ARG A 362 -1.05 -6.07 -18.86
N THR A 363 -1.41 -5.10 -19.69
CA THR A 363 -0.88 -4.91 -21.04
C THR A 363 -1.23 -3.49 -21.48
N ASP A 364 -0.40 -2.90 -22.34
CA ASP A 364 -0.69 -1.62 -23.01
C ASP A 364 -1.29 -1.83 -24.41
N LYS A 365 -1.63 -3.06 -24.78
CA LYS A 365 -2.29 -3.39 -26.04
C LYS A 365 -3.70 -2.80 -26.13
N GLY A 366 -4.14 -2.56 -27.36
CA GLY A 366 -5.46 -2.03 -27.63
C GLY A 366 -6.56 -2.97 -27.17
N TYR A 367 -7.71 -2.41 -26.78
CA TYR A 367 -8.86 -3.18 -26.32
C TYR A 367 -9.28 -4.29 -27.30
N GLU A 368 -9.28 -4.02 -28.61
CA GLU A 368 -9.64 -5.01 -29.62
C GLU A 368 -8.71 -6.23 -29.65
N GLU A 369 -7.41 -6.04 -29.41
CA GLU A 369 -6.44 -7.14 -29.32
C GLU A 369 -6.71 -8.02 -28.09
N ILE A 370 -6.98 -7.39 -26.94
CA ILE A 370 -7.33 -8.11 -25.70
C ILE A 370 -8.57 -8.97 -25.93
N ILE A 371 -9.60 -8.40 -26.54
CA ILE A 371 -10.85 -9.12 -26.84
C ILE A 371 -10.62 -10.26 -27.82
N ARG A 372 -9.79 -10.05 -28.84
CA ARG A 372 -9.43 -11.08 -29.83
C ARG A 372 -8.77 -12.27 -29.16
N CYS A 373 -7.77 -12.06 -28.30
CA CYS A 373 -7.12 -13.14 -27.56
C CYS A 373 -8.08 -13.87 -26.61
N VAL A 374 -8.92 -13.13 -25.88
CA VAL A 374 -9.93 -13.73 -24.97
C VAL A 374 -10.97 -14.57 -25.71
N LYS A 375 -11.30 -14.23 -26.97
CA LYS A 375 -12.31 -14.95 -27.76
C LYS A 375 -11.76 -16.08 -28.62
N SER A 376 -10.50 -16.00 -29.06
CA SER A 376 -9.90 -16.95 -30.03
C SER A 376 -9.29 -18.20 -29.39
N LEU A 377 -8.85 -18.13 -28.13
CA LEU A 377 -8.19 -19.22 -27.41
C LEU A 377 -9.20 -20.21 -26.77
N ARG A 378 -10.32 -20.46 -27.44
CA ARG A 378 -11.41 -21.31 -26.94
C ARG A 378 -11.22 -22.77 -27.28
#